data_AF-A0A527VUB2-F1
#
_entry.id   AF-A0A527VUB2-F1
#
_cell.length_a   1.000
_cell.length_b   1.000
_cell.length_c   1.000
_cell.angle_alpha   90.00
_cell.angle_beta   90.00
_cell.angle_gamma   90.00
#
_symmetry.space_group_name_H-M   'P 1'
#
loop_
_entity.id
_entity.type
_entity.pdbx_description
1 polymer ?
#
loop_
_entity_poly.entity_id
_entity_poly.type
_entity_poly.pdbx_seq_one_letter_code
_entity_poly.pdbx_strand_id
1 'polypeptide(L)'
;LTTLRDRHVEINGSSLRFAFKGKSGKEWKLKLVDRRIAKVVRGAQDLPGQKLFQYLGEDGDRRPVRSEDVNRYIREASGAEFSSKHFRTWGGTIHAASLFAGTELPESKTQQNRVINSVVDKVAERLGNTRAVCRKCYIHPLVFEAWTEGRLLDEMAEANKRKRLIQGLDEEETLVLRWLQAHGA
;
A
#
# COMPACT_ATOMS: atom_id res chain seq x y z
N LEU A 1 -10.54 -5.08 -4.89
CA LEU A 1 -9.90 -6.41 -4.86
C LEU A 1 -10.93 -7.52 -4.96
N THR A 2 -11.89 -7.59 -4.04
CA THR A 2 -12.97 -8.61 -3.96
C THR A 2 -13.89 -8.70 -5.19
N THR A 3 -13.90 -7.67 -6.04
CA THR A 3 -14.69 -7.60 -7.28
C THR A 3 -13.92 -8.01 -8.54
N LEU A 4 -12.67 -8.47 -8.40
CA LEU A 4 -11.90 -8.96 -9.54
C LEU A 4 -12.55 -10.21 -10.14
N ARG A 5 -12.37 -10.36 -11.46
CA ARG A 5 -12.88 -11.47 -12.25
C ARG A 5 -11.70 -12.28 -12.79
N ASP A 6 -11.94 -13.52 -13.18
CA ASP A 6 -10.88 -14.43 -13.65
C ASP A 6 -10.10 -13.84 -14.82
N ARG A 7 -10.81 -13.19 -15.76
CA ARG A 7 -10.22 -12.48 -16.90
C ARG A 7 -9.29 -11.31 -16.52
N HIS A 8 -9.32 -10.85 -15.27
CA HIS A 8 -8.46 -9.74 -14.81
C HIS A 8 -7.09 -10.21 -14.35
N VAL A 9 -6.80 -11.52 -14.32
CA VAL A 9 -5.51 -12.05 -13.90
C VAL A 9 -5.00 -13.15 -14.85
N GLU A 10 -3.73 -13.03 -15.22
CA GLU A 10 -2.97 -14.09 -15.89
C GLU A 10 -1.95 -14.67 -14.91
N ILE A 11 -1.84 -16.01 -14.84
CA ILE A 11 -0.94 -16.68 -13.90
C ILE A 11 0.04 -17.60 -14.64
N ASN A 12 1.32 -17.22 -14.67
CA ASN A 12 2.40 -17.96 -15.32
C ASN A 12 3.44 -18.39 -14.27
N GLY A 13 3.44 -19.68 -13.90
CA GLY A 13 4.27 -20.18 -12.80
C GLY A 13 3.97 -19.45 -11.48
N SER A 14 4.98 -18.77 -10.93
CA SER A 14 4.88 -17.92 -9.73
C SER A 14 4.52 -16.46 -10.03
N SER A 15 4.43 -16.06 -11.30
CA SER A 15 4.11 -14.69 -11.70
C SER A 15 2.62 -14.52 -11.97
N LEU A 16 2.02 -13.51 -11.34
CA LEU A 16 0.68 -13.04 -11.60
C LEU A 16 0.74 -11.67 -12.29
N ARG A 17 -0.05 -11.49 -13.34
CA ARG A 17 -0.28 -10.19 -13.96
C ARG A 17 -1.75 -9.82 -13.85
N PHE A 18 -2.04 -8.72 -13.18
CA PHE A 18 -3.39 -8.19 -13.07
C PHE A 18 -3.59 -7.05 -14.07
N ALA A 19 -4.71 -7.08 -14.78
CA ALA A 19 -5.16 -6.03 -15.68
C ALA A 19 -6.66 -5.78 -15.50
N PHE A 20 -7.04 -4.61 -14.98
CA PHE A 20 -8.45 -4.27 -14.73
C PHE A 20 -8.70 -2.77 -14.65
N LYS A 21 -9.97 -2.36 -14.80
CA LYS A 21 -10.42 -0.99 -14.51
C LYS A 21 -10.84 -0.88 -13.04
N GLY A 22 -10.20 0.02 -12.32
CA GLY A 22 -10.45 0.29 -10.91
C GLY A 22 -11.46 1.41 -10.67
N LYS A 23 -11.41 1.98 -9.46
CA LYS A 23 -12.23 3.14 -9.09
C LYS A 23 -11.97 4.30 -10.06
N SER A 24 -13.04 5.03 -10.40
CA SER A 24 -13.00 6.15 -11.36
C SER A 24 -12.52 5.77 -12.77
N GLY A 25 -12.59 4.49 -13.14
CA GLY A 25 -12.24 4.01 -14.48
C GLY A 25 -10.75 3.88 -14.76
N LYS A 26 -9.87 4.19 -13.79
CA LYS A 26 -8.41 4.11 -13.95
C LYS A 26 -7.98 2.68 -14.26
N GLU A 27 -7.13 2.50 -15.28
CA GLU A 27 -6.56 1.20 -15.60
C GLU A 27 -5.43 0.83 -14.63
N TRP A 28 -5.45 -0.42 -14.18
CA TRP A 28 -4.42 -1.01 -13.33
C TRP A 28 -3.72 -2.12 -14.08
N LYS A 29 -2.38 -2.07 -14.08
CA LYS A 29 -1.49 -3.12 -14.57
C LYS A 29 -0.48 -3.43 -13.47
N LEU A 30 -0.60 -4.59 -12.83
CA LEU A 30 0.23 -4.98 -11.69
C LEU A 30 0.90 -6.32 -11.98
N LYS A 31 2.18 -6.44 -11.67
CA LYS A 31 2.91 -7.70 -11.68
C LYS A 31 3.28 -8.07 -10.25
N LEU A 32 2.96 -9.30 -9.86
CA LEU A 32 3.36 -9.89 -8.59
C LEU A 32 4.10 -11.20 -8.88
N VAL A 33 5.18 -11.47 -8.16
CA VAL A 33 5.91 -12.74 -8.26
C VAL A 33 5.99 -13.33 -6.86
N ASP A 34 5.11 -14.30 -6.60
CA ASP A 34 5.08 -15.02 -5.33
C ASP A 34 4.43 -16.38 -5.56
N ARG A 35 5.18 -17.45 -5.28
CA ARG A 35 4.73 -18.82 -5.52
C ARG A 35 3.51 -19.20 -4.66
N ARG A 36 3.45 -18.74 -3.41
CA ARG A 36 2.36 -19.05 -2.49
C ARG A 36 1.08 -18.34 -2.93
N ILE A 37 1.18 -17.05 -3.25
CA ILE A 37 0.05 -16.25 -3.73
C ILE A 37 -0.42 -16.78 -5.08
N ALA A 38 0.49 -17.10 -6.02
CA ALA A 38 0.13 -17.68 -7.30
C ALA A 38 -0.67 -18.98 -7.15
N LYS A 39 -0.28 -19.85 -6.20
CA LYS A 39 -1.02 -21.08 -5.89
C LYS A 39 -2.43 -20.80 -5.36
N VAL A 40 -2.57 -19.85 -4.43
CA VAL A 40 -3.87 -19.48 -3.86
C VAL A 40 -4.79 -18.87 -4.92
N VAL A 41 -4.29 -17.93 -5.71
CA VAL A 41 -5.08 -17.25 -6.76
C VAL A 41 -5.47 -18.23 -7.87
N ARG A 42 -4.59 -19.16 -8.24
CA ARG A 42 -4.90 -20.23 -9.20
C ARG A 42 -6.03 -21.13 -8.68
N GLY A 43 -5.94 -21.59 -7.43
CA GLY A 43 -7.02 -22.40 -6.84
C GLY A 43 -8.37 -21.67 -6.80
N ALA A 44 -8.37 -20.36 -6.61
CA ALA A 44 -9.60 -19.56 -6.67
C ALA A 44 -10.12 -19.38 -8.11
N GLN A 45 -9.23 -19.22 -9.09
CA GLN A 45 -9.53 -19.11 -10.52
C GLN A 45 -10.05 -20.43 -11.13
N ASP A 46 -9.62 -21.58 -10.61
CA ASP A 46 -10.06 -22.90 -11.07
C ASP A 46 -11.51 -23.21 -10.67
N LEU A 47 -12.10 -22.44 -9.74
CA LEU A 47 -13.49 -22.59 -9.36
C LEU A 47 -14.43 -22.03 -10.46
N PRO A 48 -15.50 -22.75 -10.84
CA PRO A 48 -16.43 -22.27 -11.86
C PRO A 48 -17.05 -20.91 -11.50
N GLY A 49 -17.10 -19.99 -12.46
CA GLY A 49 -17.74 -18.69 -12.27
C GLY A 49 -17.04 -17.58 -13.04
N GLN A 50 -17.35 -16.33 -12.67
CA GLN A 50 -16.64 -15.15 -13.19
C GLN A 50 -15.84 -14.42 -12.11
N LYS A 51 -16.03 -14.75 -10.82
CA LYS A 51 -15.43 -14.00 -9.71
C LYS A 51 -14.13 -14.70 -9.33
N LEU A 52 -13.06 -13.93 -9.27
CA LEU A 52 -11.74 -14.48 -8.97
C LEU A 52 -11.62 -14.96 -7.52
N PHE A 53 -12.11 -14.18 -6.57
CA PHE A 53 -12.02 -14.54 -5.15
C PHE A 53 -13.34 -15.16 -4.69
N GLN A 54 -13.35 -16.49 -4.69
CA GLN A 54 -14.45 -17.33 -4.21
C GLN A 54 -13.89 -18.59 -3.55
N TYR A 55 -14.72 -19.24 -2.73
CA TYR A 55 -14.39 -20.48 -2.03
C TYR A 55 -15.61 -21.41 -2.00
N LEU A 56 -15.39 -22.70 -1.72
CA LEU A 56 -16.46 -23.66 -1.46
C LEU A 56 -16.78 -23.64 0.04
N GLY A 57 -18.06 -23.48 0.38
CA GLY A 57 -18.58 -23.65 1.72
C GLY A 57 -18.57 -25.12 2.14
N GLU A 58 -18.87 -25.37 3.40
CA GLU A 58 -18.97 -26.73 3.98
C GLU A 58 -20.09 -27.56 3.31
N ASP A 59 -21.10 -26.88 2.79
CA ASP A 59 -22.21 -27.42 1.99
C ASP A 59 -21.82 -27.73 0.54
N GLY A 60 -20.58 -27.42 0.13
CA GLY A 60 -20.11 -27.52 -1.25
C GLY A 60 -20.55 -26.35 -2.14
N ASP A 61 -21.28 -25.37 -1.59
CA ASP A 61 -21.75 -24.22 -2.37
C ASP A 61 -20.66 -23.17 -2.53
N ARG A 62 -20.62 -22.57 -3.73
CA ARG A 62 -19.67 -21.50 -4.03
C ARG A 62 -20.08 -20.20 -3.37
N ARG A 63 -19.14 -19.58 -2.64
CA ARG A 63 -19.35 -18.32 -1.93
C ARG A 63 -18.30 -17.30 -2.37
N PRO A 64 -18.70 -16.08 -2.78
CA PRO A 64 -17.74 -15.03 -3.11
C PRO A 64 -17.10 -14.46 -1.85
N VAL A 65 -15.82 -14.11 -1.92
CA VAL A 65 -15.16 -13.32 -0.87
C VAL A 65 -15.59 -11.85 -1.03
N ARG A 66 -16.22 -11.28 -0.01
CA ARG A 66 -16.69 -9.90 -0.02
C ARG A 66 -15.74 -8.97 0.74
N SER A 67 -15.95 -7.67 0.58
CA SER A 67 -15.15 -6.65 1.28
C SER A 67 -15.34 -6.72 2.79
N GLU A 68 -16.53 -7.11 3.24
CA GLU A 68 -16.87 -7.28 4.65
C GLU A 68 -16.09 -8.45 5.25
N ASP A 69 -15.94 -9.55 4.51
CA ASP A 69 -15.18 -10.73 4.95
C ASP A 69 -13.70 -10.37 5.15
N VAL A 70 -13.11 -9.64 4.20
CA VAL A 70 -11.71 -9.20 4.27
C VAL A 70 -11.50 -8.25 5.46
N ASN A 71 -12.37 -7.26 5.64
CA ASN A 71 -12.21 -6.32 6.75
C ASN A 71 -12.52 -6.96 8.11
N ARG A 72 -13.42 -7.96 8.17
CA ARG A 72 -13.62 -8.76 9.38
C ARG A 72 -12.33 -9.50 9.74
N TYR A 73 -11.73 -10.21 8.79
CA TYR A 73 -10.46 -10.92 9.01
C TYR A 73 -9.34 -9.97 9.48
N ILE A 74 -9.20 -8.80 8.85
CA ILE A 74 -8.18 -7.81 9.26
C ILE A 74 -8.40 -7.37 10.71
N ARG A 75 -9.65 -7.11 11.12
CA ARG A 75 -9.94 -6.73 12.50
C ARG A 75 -9.64 -7.85 13.49
N GLU A 76 -9.97 -9.09 13.15
CA GLU A 76 -9.69 -10.26 13.98
C GLU A 76 -8.17 -10.51 14.12
N ALA A 77 -7.42 -10.32 13.03
CA ALA A 77 -5.98 -10.60 12.99
C ALA A 77 -5.11 -9.44 13.52
N SER A 78 -5.59 -8.20 13.46
CA SER A 78 -4.77 -7.01 13.73
C SER A 78 -5.38 -6.04 14.74
N GLY A 79 -6.63 -6.24 15.16
CA GLY A 79 -7.36 -5.37 16.09
C GLY A 79 -8.47 -4.55 15.42
N ALA A 80 -9.50 -4.21 16.20
CA ALA A 80 -10.75 -3.61 15.70
C ALA A 80 -10.57 -2.26 14.97
N GLU A 81 -9.53 -1.51 15.33
CA GLU A 81 -9.18 -0.22 14.72
C GLU A 81 -8.66 -0.37 13.28
N PHE A 82 -8.18 -1.56 12.89
CA PHE A 82 -7.55 -1.77 11.59
C PHE A 82 -8.54 -2.21 10.50
N SER A 83 -8.18 -1.88 9.27
CA SER A 83 -8.98 -2.18 8.07
C SER A 83 -8.09 -2.16 6.84
N SER A 84 -8.63 -2.61 5.71
CA SER A 84 -7.92 -2.61 4.43
C SER A 84 -7.39 -1.23 3.99
N LYS A 85 -7.99 -0.13 4.47
CA LYS A 85 -7.51 1.24 4.22
C LYS A 85 -6.10 1.45 4.78
N HIS A 86 -5.79 0.86 5.95
CA HIS A 86 -4.53 1.10 6.65
C HIS A 86 -3.32 0.64 5.86
N PHE A 87 -3.41 -0.45 5.09
CA PHE A 87 -2.32 -0.85 4.18
C PHE A 87 -1.96 0.23 3.15
N ARG A 88 -2.97 0.96 2.66
CA ARG A 88 -2.76 2.05 1.68
C ARG A 88 -2.23 3.31 2.34
N THR A 89 -2.64 3.60 3.57
CA THR A 89 -2.11 4.73 4.35
C THR A 89 -0.66 4.48 4.76
N TRP A 90 -0.35 3.25 5.19
CA TRP A 90 1.01 2.83 5.52
C TRP A 90 1.94 2.90 4.30
N GLY A 91 1.58 2.20 3.22
CA GLY A 91 2.38 2.21 2.00
C GLY A 91 2.47 3.59 1.34
N GLY A 92 1.44 4.44 1.45
CA GLY A 92 1.47 5.82 0.99
C GLY A 92 2.45 6.69 1.79
N THR A 93 2.47 6.52 3.11
CA THR A 93 3.38 7.22 4.02
C THR A 93 4.82 6.81 3.79
N ILE A 94 5.11 5.50 3.70
CA ILE A 94 6.46 5.01 3.42
C ILE A 94 6.98 5.55 2.09
N HIS A 95 6.15 5.45 1.05
CA HIS A 95 6.56 5.91 -0.27
C HIS A 95 6.83 7.42 -0.30
N ALA A 96 6.01 8.22 0.38
CA ALA A 96 6.24 9.66 0.50
C ALA A 96 7.53 9.95 1.28
N ALA A 97 7.74 9.32 2.44
CA ALA A 97 8.92 9.52 3.27
C ALA A 97 10.22 9.17 2.51
N SER A 98 10.25 8.03 1.82
CA SER A 98 11.37 7.61 0.98
C SER A 98 11.67 8.63 -0.14
N LEU A 99 10.65 9.13 -0.84
CA LEU A 99 10.81 10.15 -1.87
C LEU A 99 11.31 11.49 -1.33
N PHE A 100 10.79 11.94 -0.19
CA PHE A 100 11.21 13.20 0.43
C PHE A 100 12.62 13.13 1.00
N ALA A 101 13.01 12.01 1.62
CA ALA A 101 14.37 11.82 2.12
C ALA A 101 15.42 11.89 0.99
N GLY A 102 15.08 11.45 -0.22
CA GLY A 102 15.93 11.57 -1.40
C GLY A 102 15.88 12.93 -2.12
N THR A 103 15.17 13.93 -1.58
CA THR A 103 14.98 15.23 -2.24
C THR A 103 15.52 16.36 -1.37
N GLU A 104 16.45 17.14 -1.91
CA GLU A 104 16.99 18.35 -1.28
C GLU A 104 15.87 19.36 -0.99
N LEU A 105 15.95 20.04 0.17
CA LEU A 105 14.98 21.05 0.57
C LEU A 105 15.32 22.40 -0.10
N PRO A 106 14.49 22.92 -1.00
CA PRO A 106 14.75 24.22 -1.61
C PRO A 106 14.53 25.37 -0.61
N GLU A 107 15.24 26.49 -0.79
CA GLU A 107 15.09 27.67 0.08
C GLU A 107 13.71 28.36 -0.09
N SER A 108 13.19 28.40 -1.31
CA SER A 108 11.94 29.09 -1.61
C SER A 108 10.72 28.24 -1.29
N LYS A 109 9.77 28.78 -0.52
CA LYS A 109 8.45 28.16 -0.26
C LYS A 109 7.71 27.75 -1.54
N THR A 110 7.87 28.51 -2.64
CA THR A 110 7.24 28.16 -3.91
C THR A 110 7.85 26.91 -4.52
N GLN A 111 9.18 26.75 -4.43
CA GLN A 111 9.86 25.55 -4.89
C GLN A 111 9.55 24.36 -3.98
N GLN A 112 9.52 24.55 -2.66
CA GLN A 112 9.10 23.51 -1.70
C GLN A 112 7.71 22.97 -2.03
N ASN A 113 6.74 23.84 -2.29
CA ASN A 113 5.39 23.43 -2.68
C ASN A 113 5.34 22.65 -4.00
N ARG A 114 6.22 22.97 -4.95
CA ARG A 114 6.35 22.20 -6.21
C ARG A 114 6.86 20.79 -5.94
N VAL A 115 7.86 20.65 -5.07
CA VAL A 115 8.39 19.33 -4.65
C VAL A 115 7.30 18.52 -3.94
N ILE A 116 6.59 19.11 -2.97
CA ILE A 116 5.49 18.43 -2.28
C ILE A 116 4.45 17.93 -3.27
N ASN A 117 4.01 18.77 -4.20
CA ASN A 117 3.03 18.37 -5.20
C ASN A 117 3.56 17.22 -6.08
N SER A 118 4.82 17.27 -6.50
CA SER A 118 5.45 16.20 -7.28
C SER A 118 5.52 14.87 -6.52
N VAL A 119 5.90 14.89 -5.24
CA VAL A 119 5.94 13.68 -4.39
C VAL A 119 4.54 13.12 -4.18
N VAL A 120 3.56 13.97 -3.88
CA VAL A 120 2.16 13.55 -3.70
C VAL A 120 1.59 13.00 -5.01
N ASP A 121 1.98 13.53 -6.17
CA ASP A 121 1.59 12.98 -7.48
C ASP A 121 2.11 11.55 -7.68
N LYS A 122 3.38 11.29 -7.34
CA LYS A 122 3.95 9.93 -7.39
C LYS A 122 3.19 8.96 -6.46
N VAL A 123 2.86 9.40 -5.25
CA VAL A 123 2.04 8.59 -4.33
C VAL A 123 0.62 8.38 -4.88
N ALA A 124 0.01 9.42 -5.45
CA ALA A 124 -1.32 9.36 -6.05
C ALA A 124 -1.37 8.43 -7.26
N GLU A 125 -0.33 8.42 -8.08
CA GLU A 125 -0.17 7.50 -9.19
C GLU A 125 -0.15 6.06 -8.70
N ARG A 126 0.74 5.76 -7.74
CA ARG A 126 0.92 4.43 -7.14
C ARG A 126 -0.36 3.92 -6.46
N LEU A 127 -1.06 4.78 -5.74
CA LEU A 127 -2.30 4.41 -5.04
C LEU A 127 -3.51 4.42 -5.98
N GLY A 128 -3.47 5.11 -7.12
CA GLY A 128 -4.63 5.33 -7.99
C GLY A 128 -5.71 6.20 -7.35
N ASN A 129 -5.29 7.24 -6.63
CA ASN A 129 -6.14 8.26 -6.03
C ASN A 129 -5.81 9.64 -6.62
N THR A 130 -6.55 10.69 -6.27
CA THR A 130 -6.18 12.06 -6.61
C THR A 130 -5.12 12.60 -5.64
N ARG A 131 -4.37 13.63 -6.07
CA ARG A 131 -3.40 14.36 -5.23
C ARG A 131 -4.02 14.82 -3.92
N ALA A 132 -5.18 15.48 -4.00
CA ALA A 132 -5.89 16.01 -2.82
C ALA A 132 -6.27 14.90 -1.83
N VAL A 133 -6.74 13.74 -2.33
CA VAL A 133 -7.09 12.59 -1.48
C VAL A 133 -5.85 11.98 -0.83
N CYS A 134 -4.73 11.85 -1.56
CA CYS A 134 -3.50 11.31 -0.99
C CYS A 134 -2.94 12.19 0.12
N ARG A 135 -2.84 13.50 -0.16
CA ARG A 135 -2.37 14.49 0.81
C ARG A 135 -3.19 14.50 2.09
N LYS A 136 -4.52 14.37 1.97
CA LYS A 136 -5.43 14.46 3.12
C LYS A 136 -5.57 13.15 3.91
N CYS A 137 -5.49 11.99 3.24
CA CYS A 137 -5.98 10.74 3.82
C CYS A 137 -4.98 9.57 3.82
N TYR A 138 -3.87 9.65 3.09
CA TYR A 138 -2.99 8.50 2.85
C TYR A 138 -1.51 8.73 3.18
N ILE A 139 -1.09 9.98 3.39
CA ILE A 139 0.28 10.30 3.79
C ILE A 139 0.22 10.88 5.20
N HIS A 140 1.02 10.35 6.11
CA HIS A 140 1.09 10.84 7.48
C HIS A 140 1.59 12.31 7.50
N PRO A 141 0.93 13.21 8.24
CA PRO A 141 1.26 14.65 8.22
C PRO A 141 2.70 14.95 8.64
N LEU A 142 3.24 14.20 9.60
CA LEU A 142 4.64 14.38 10.06
C LEU A 142 5.67 14.30 8.92
N VAL A 143 5.38 13.54 7.85
CA VAL A 143 6.32 13.42 6.72
C VAL A 143 6.47 14.77 6.02
N PHE A 144 5.38 15.51 5.85
CA PHE A 144 5.42 16.85 5.26
C PHE A 144 6.12 17.84 6.19
N GLU A 145 5.75 17.82 7.47
CA GLU A 145 6.29 18.70 8.51
C GLU A 145 7.82 18.56 8.62
N ALA A 146 8.31 17.35 8.90
CA ALA A 146 9.75 17.10 9.05
C ALA A 146 10.55 17.43 7.79
N TRP A 147 9.99 17.21 6.59
CA TRP A 147 10.65 17.59 5.35
C TRP A 147 10.71 19.10 5.17
N THR A 148 9.59 19.81 5.39
CA THR A 148 9.55 21.28 5.26
C THR A 148 10.44 22.00 6.25
N GLU A 149 10.74 21.37 7.37
CA GLU A 149 11.62 21.89 8.43
C GLU A 149 13.07 21.40 8.28
N GLY A 150 13.38 20.66 7.21
CA GLY A 150 14.74 20.21 6.88
C GLY A 150 15.28 19.11 7.78
N ARG A 151 14.44 18.46 8.60
CA ARG A 151 14.87 17.45 9.58
C ARG A 151 14.74 16.02 9.09
N LEU A 152 13.84 15.75 8.14
CA LEU A 152 13.45 14.38 7.77
C LEU A 152 14.65 13.48 7.43
N LEU A 153 15.60 13.96 6.63
CA LEU A 153 16.75 13.16 6.21
C LEU A 153 17.61 12.73 7.41
N ASP A 154 17.96 13.69 8.28
CA ASP A 154 18.80 13.44 9.45
C ASP A 154 18.08 12.56 10.48
N GLU A 155 16.80 12.80 10.71
CA GLU A 155 15.98 11.98 11.61
C GLU A 155 15.82 10.55 11.11
N MET A 156 15.65 10.35 9.79
CA MET A 156 15.63 9.01 9.19
C MET A 156 17.01 8.36 9.28
N ALA A 157 18.10 9.09 9.06
CA ALA A 157 19.45 8.57 9.24
C ALA A 157 19.69 8.09 10.69
N GLU A 158 19.22 8.85 11.68
CA GLU A 158 19.27 8.47 13.10
C GLU A 158 18.44 7.22 13.38
N ALA A 159 17.19 7.16 12.88
CA ALA A 159 16.33 5.98 13.01
C ALA A 159 16.96 4.72 12.38
N ASN A 160 17.75 4.90 11.31
CA ASN A 160 18.43 3.81 10.62
C ASN A 160 19.66 3.25 11.36
N LYS A 161 20.26 4.00 12.31
CA LYS A 161 21.42 3.51 13.09
C LYS A 161 21.13 2.22 13.85
N ARG A 162 19.86 2.02 14.23
CA ARG A 162 19.41 0.78 14.87
C ARG A 162 19.26 -0.29 13.79
N LYS A 163 20.29 -1.04 13.39
CA LYS A 163 20.22 -1.95 12.22
C LYS A 163 19.34 -3.22 12.36
N ARG A 164 18.58 -3.40 13.45
CA ARG A 164 17.78 -4.62 13.65
C ARG A 164 16.49 -4.59 12.84
N LEU A 165 16.33 -5.42 11.81
CA LEU A 165 15.03 -5.54 11.14
C LEU A 165 13.93 -5.92 12.15
N ILE A 166 12.75 -5.33 11.99
CA ILE A 166 11.56 -5.76 12.73
C ILE A 166 10.99 -6.95 11.99
N GLN A 167 10.77 -8.06 12.70
CA GLN A 167 10.28 -9.28 12.08
C GLN A 167 8.96 -9.01 11.34
N GLY A 168 8.93 -9.37 10.05
CA GLY A 168 7.76 -9.20 9.19
C GLY A 168 7.69 -7.86 8.44
N LEU A 169 8.63 -6.95 8.66
CA LEU A 169 8.75 -5.68 7.93
C LEU A 169 10.00 -5.67 7.06
N ASP A 170 9.92 -5.03 5.90
CA ASP A 170 11.10 -4.74 5.09
C ASP A 170 11.94 -3.58 5.67
N GLU A 171 13.02 -3.21 4.97
CA GLU A 171 13.94 -2.14 5.39
C GLU A 171 13.27 -0.75 5.43
N GLU A 172 12.48 -0.41 4.40
CA GLU A 172 11.79 0.89 4.33
C GLU A 172 10.68 0.98 5.39
N GLU A 173 9.92 -0.10 5.55
CA GLU A 173 8.88 -0.22 6.58
C GLU A 173 9.48 -0.08 7.98
N THR A 174 10.57 -0.80 8.25
CA THR A 174 11.27 -0.74 9.54
C THR A 174 11.78 0.67 9.84
N LEU A 175 12.38 1.32 8.84
CA LEU A 175 12.93 2.67 8.97
C LEU A 175 11.84 3.69 9.29
N VAL A 176 10.77 3.73 8.48
CA VAL A 176 9.67 4.70 8.65
C VAL A 176 8.94 4.45 9.96
N LEU A 177 8.75 3.19 10.36
CA LEU A 177 8.09 2.86 11.62
C LEU A 177 8.88 3.41 12.82
N ARG A 178 10.19 3.23 12.82
CA ARG A 178 11.05 3.76 13.89
C ARG A 178 11.05 5.27 13.93
N TRP A 179 11.13 5.88 12.76
CA TRP A 179 11.08 7.33 12.65
C TRP A 179 9.76 7.85 13.22
N LEU A 180 8.61 7.28 12.88
CA LEU A 180 7.31 7.66 13.46
C LEU A 180 7.26 7.45 14.98
N GLN A 181 7.72 6.30 15.47
CA GLN A 181 7.75 5.99 16.91
C GLN A 181 8.62 6.98 17.70
N ALA A 182 9.74 7.42 17.14
CA ALA A 182 10.61 8.41 17.75
C ALA A 182 9.93 9.79 17.91
N HIS A 183 8.87 10.05 17.12
CA HIS A 183 8.10 11.29 17.12
C HIS A 183 6.70 11.14 17.73
N GLY A 184 6.46 10.06 18.48
CA GLY A 184 5.21 9.85 19.23
C GLY A 184 3.99 9.54 18.38
N ALA A 185 4.20 9.06 17.14
CA ALA A 185 3.14 8.57 16.25
C ALA A 185 2.98 7.05 16.29
#